data_AF-A0A952MAM6-F1
#
_entry.id   AF-A0A952MAM6-F1
#
_cell.length_a   1.000
_cell.length_b   1.000
_cell.length_c   1.000
_cell.angle_alpha   90.00
_cell.angle_beta   90.00
_cell.angle_gamma   90.00
#
_symmetry.space_group_name_H-M   'P 1'
#
loop_
_entity.id
_entity.type
_entity.pdbx_description
1 polymer ?
#
loop_
_entity_poly.entity_id
_entity_poly.type
_entity_poly.pdbx_seq_one_letter_code
_entity_poly.pdbx_strand_id
1 'polypeptide(L)'
;MNKNIFFMAIALTVAIVSSCSKLGTPNSKADPNAQQHNQDLNNTRSESDNLNTDIINVLKDVRGFGKTDETDVISICGATIDTSQQYASTPTVVINFDGTTVCGDPGRKRAGQVKIELIEGNKWTDAGAKLRITHTNYKVTFINLNSHYVTFNGVKYLTNLDGIDYIALYLSGGNLTARFRERSQNMNVTFENGQTDSWNFARLSTWQITNYTTITATVNGDSISGNKTIDSWGTTRFGTAFTTEVITPWKSGTACGWWKPTQGKYTSTTDDFTITATCGVDKNGNQASGCGGYGYKIEWDYKNGTAKGDAVIQYF
;
A
#
# COMPACT_ATOMS: atom_id res chain seq x y z
N MET A 1 -16.69 -1.58 -91.47
CA MET A 1 -16.52 -3.03 -91.21
C MET A 1 -15.01 -3.24 -91.07
N ASN A 2 -14.40 -3.59 -89.93
CA ASN A 2 -14.83 -4.38 -88.78
C ASN A 2 -14.37 -3.73 -87.46
N LYS A 3 -15.27 -3.74 -86.47
CA LYS A 3 -14.96 -3.65 -85.04
C LYS A 3 -14.63 -5.07 -84.54
N ASN A 4 -13.75 -5.19 -83.54
CA ASN A 4 -13.94 -6.02 -82.33
C ASN A 4 -12.70 -5.84 -81.44
N ILE A 5 -12.81 -5.01 -80.38
CA ILE A 5 -13.15 -5.38 -78.99
C ILE A 5 -11.95 -6.05 -78.29
N PHE A 6 -11.18 -5.22 -77.58
CA PHE A 6 -10.29 -5.68 -76.52
C PHE A 6 -10.96 -5.38 -75.17
N PHE A 7 -11.03 -6.43 -74.35
CA PHE A 7 -11.56 -6.46 -73.00
C PHE A 7 -10.86 -5.45 -72.07
N MET A 8 -11.62 -4.66 -71.31
CA MET A 8 -11.12 -4.00 -70.11
C MET A 8 -12.07 -4.29 -68.95
N ALA A 9 -11.69 -5.26 -68.13
CA ALA A 9 -12.35 -5.55 -66.86
C ALA A 9 -11.88 -4.54 -65.82
N ILE A 10 -12.81 -3.76 -65.28
CA ILE A 10 -12.56 -2.84 -64.16
C ILE A 10 -12.60 -3.68 -62.88
N ALA A 11 -11.43 -4.02 -62.34
CA ALA A 11 -11.31 -4.53 -60.98
C ALA A 11 -11.15 -3.34 -60.03
N LEU A 12 -12.23 -2.99 -59.34
CA LEU A 12 -12.25 -1.96 -58.31
C LEU A 12 -11.68 -2.55 -57.00
N THR A 13 -10.36 -2.47 -56.81
CA THR A 13 -9.72 -2.82 -55.53
C THR A 13 -9.93 -1.68 -54.54
N VAL A 14 -10.84 -1.89 -53.59
CA VAL A 14 -10.97 -1.06 -52.39
C VAL A 14 -9.73 -1.31 -51.53
N ALA A 15 -8.76 -0.39 -51.57
CA ALA A 15 -7.67 -0.35 -50.62
C ALA A 15 -8.21 0.15 -49.27
N ILE A 16 -8.57 -0.79 -48.39
CA ILE A 16 -8.80 -0.49 -46.97
C ILE A 16 -7.43 -0.16 -46.39
N VAL A 17 -7.07 1.12 -46.37
CA VAL A 17 -5.98 1.63 -45.53
C VAL A 17 -6.42 1.50 -44.08
N SER A 18 -6.20 0.32 -43.50
CA SER A 18 -6.12 0.17 -42.06
C SER A 18 -4.91 0.97 -41.60
N SER A 19 -5.13 2.20 -41.14
CA SER A 19 -4.15 2.96 -40.37
C SER A 19 -3.95 2.25 -39.03
N CYS A 20 -3.18 1.15 -39.05
CA CYS A 20 -2.51 0.66 -37.87
C CYS A 20 -1.48 1.74 -37.55
N SER A 21 -1.87 2.72 -36.72
CA SER A 21 -0.89 3.57 -36.05
C SER A 21 0.05 2.60 -35.36
N LYS A 22 1.28 2.48 -35.86
CA LYS A 22 2.35 1.81 -35.13
C LYS A 22 2.33 2.46 -33.75
N LEU A 23 1.85 1.71 -32.75
CA LEU A 23 2.13 2.02 -31.35
C LEU A 23 3.63 2.27 -31.33
N GLY A 24 4.02 3.50 -30.96
CA GLY A 24 5.42 3.84 -30.82
C GLY A 24 6.08 2.72 -30.02
N THR A 25 7.25 2.28 -30.48
CA THR A 25 8.08 1.30 -29.78
C THR A 25 7.92 1.47 -28.28
N PRO A 26 7.48 0.44 -27.53
CA PRO A 26 7.23 0.58 -26.10
C PRO A 26 8.51 1.14 -25.50
N ASN A 27 8.42 2.35 -24.97
CA ASN A 27 9.51 2.95 -24.25
C ASN A 27 9.65 2.07 -23.01
N SER A 28 10.60 1.13 -23.01
CA SER A 28 10.83 0.18 -21.92
C SER A 28 11.33 0.85 -20.65
N LYS A 29 11.39 2.18 -20.65
CA LYS A 29 11.70 3.05 -19.52
C LYS A 29 10.44 3.81 -19.16
N ALA A 30 9.89 3.50 -17.99
CA ALA A 30 8.81 4.27 -17.38
C ALA A 30 9.16 5.76 -17.35
N ASP A 31 8.15 6.60 -17.53
CA ASP A 31 8.31 8.03 -17.24
C ASP A 31 8.91 8.14 -15.82
N PRO A 32 10.06 8.82 -15.64
CA PRO A 32 10.77 8.81 -14.36
C PRO A 32 9.90 9.30 -13.19
N ASN A 33 9.03 10.29 -13.44
CA ASN A 33 8.15 10.82 -12.40
C ASN A 33 7.03 9.85 -12.08
N ALA A 34 6.44 9.22 -13.10
CA ALA A 34 5.43 8.18 -12.89
C ALA A 34 6.03 6.99 -12.11
N GLN A 35 7.19 6.49 -12.51
CA GLN A 35 7.87 5.40 -11.82
C GLN A 35 8.15 5.74 -10.36
N GLN A 36 8.73 6.91 -10.11
CA GLN A 36 9.07 7.36 -8.77
C GLN A 36 7.83 7.57 -7.90
N HIS A 37 6.78 8.20 -8.43
CA HIS A 37 5.51 8.37 -7.71
C HIS A 37 4.88 7.02 -7.33
N ASN A 38 4.92 6.05 -8.24
CA ASN A 38 4.43 4.71 -7.95
C ASN A 38 5.24 4.05 -6.81
N GLN A 39 6.56 4.18 -6.83
CA GLN A 39 7.43 3.68 -5.77
C GLN A 39 7.14 4.36 -4.44
N ASP A 40 7.05 5.69 -4.40
CA ASP A 40 6.75 6.45 -3.17
C ASP A 40 5.40 6.02 -2.56
N LEU A 41 4.38 5.87 -3.40
CA LEU A 41 3.04 5.45 -3.00
C LEU A 41 3.06 4.04 -2.40
N ASN A 42 3.68 3.08 -3.07
CA ASN A 42 3.75 1.70 -2.60
C ASN A 42 4.61 1.55 -1.34
N ASN A 43 5.75 2.24 -1.28
CA ASN A 43 6.64 2.24 -0.13
C ASN A 43 5.94 2.80 1.11
N THR A 44 5.21 3.90 0.94
CA THR A 44 4.44 4.52 2.01
C THR A 44 3.31 3.61 2.52
N ARG A 45 2.56 2.98 1.61
CA ARG A 45 1.50 2.03 1.98
C ARG A 45 2.05 0.79 2.69
N SER A 46 3.08 0.17 2.10
CA SER A 46 3.75 -1.00 2.66
C SER A 46 4.25 -0.69 4.07
N GLU A 47 4.89 0.46 4.27
CA GLU A 47 5.38 0.85 5.58
C GLU A 47 4.24 1.13 6.58
N SER A 48 3.16 1.79 6.14
CA SER A 48 1.99 2.01 7.00
C SER A 48 1.40 0.68 7.49
N ASP A 49 1.32 -0.31 6.61
CA ASP A 49 0.79 -1.63 6.95
C ASP A 49 1.76 -2.42 7.85
N ASN A 50 3.06 -2.38 7.55
CA ASN A 50 4.12 -2.95 8.40
C ASN A 50 4.03 -2.42 9.84
N LEU A 51 3.95 -1.09 9.99
CA LEU A 51 3.84 -0.46 11.28
C LEU A 51 2.54 -0.84 11.99
N ASN A 52 1.41 -0.99 11.29
CA ASN A 52 0.18 -1.47 11.90
C ASN A 52 0.33 -2.88 12.47
N THR A 53 0.99 -3.79 11.75
CA THR A 53 1.28 -5.14 12.27
C THR A 53 2.18 -5.09 13.49
N ASP A 54 3.24 -4.27 13.47
CA ASP A 54 4.11 -4.09 14.64
C ASP A 54 3.33 -3.55 15.83
N ILE A 55 2.48 -2.54 15.64
CA ILE A 55 1.60 -1.99 16.68
C ILE A 55 0.69 -3.08 17.24
N ILE A 56 -0.06 -3.79 16.39
CA ILE A 56 -0.99 -4.84 16.85
C ILE A 56 -0.24 -5.94 17.62
N ASN A 57 0.96 -6.32 17.14
CA ASN A 57 1.82 -7.29 17.81
C ASN A 57 2.34 -6.79 19.16
N VAL A 58 2.63 -5.50 19.30
CA VAL A 58 3.00 -4.92 20.60
C VAL A 58 1.80 -4.91 21.53
N LEU A 59 0.64 -4.43 21.07
CA LEU A 59 -0.52 -4.23 21.93
C LEU A 59 -1.09 -5.53 22.49
N LYS A 60 -0.94 -6.66 21.78
CA LYS A 60 -1.30 -7.99 22.33
C LYS A 60 -0.53 -8.33 23.61
N ASP A 61 0.66 -7.74 23.77
CA ASP A 61 1.59 -8.02 24.86
C ASP A 61 1.61 -6.95 25.96
N VAL A 62 0.79 -5.89 25.84
CA VAL A 62 0.72 -4.79 26.82
C VAL A 62 -0.55 -4.87 27.65
N ARG A 63 -0.41 -4.95 28.98
CA ARG A 63 -1.54 -5.09 29.93
C ARG A 63 -2.51 -3.91 29.87
N GLY A 64 -2.00 -2.69 29.75
CA GLY A 64 -2.81 -1.49 29.57
C GLY A 64 -3.73 -1.49 28.33
N PHE A 65 -3.52 -2.44 27.42
CA PHE A 65 -4.29 -2.60 26.18
C PHE A 65 -5.08 -3.92 26.14
N GLY A 66 -5.14 -4.67 27.25
CA GLY A 66 -6.02 -5.82 27.42
C GLY A 66 -5.36 -7.19 27.60
N LYS A 67 -4.03 -7.28 27.74
CA LYS A 67 -3.36 -8.55 28.07
C LYS A 67 -3.69 -9.00 29.50
N THR A 68 -4.03 -10.27 29.68
CA THR A 68 -4.37 -10.87 30.98
C THR A 68 -3.25 -11.70 31.62
N ASP A 69 -2.23 -12.09 30.85
CA ASP A 69 -1.19 -13.05 31.28
C ASP A 69 0.14 -12.35 31.64
N GLU A 70 1.20 -13.12 31.94
CA GLU A 70 2.54 -12.57 32.19
C GLU A 70 3.10 -11.81 30.97
N THR A 71 3.91 -10.78 31.25
CA THR A 71 4.47 -9.92 30.21
C THR A 71 5.53 -10.68 29.40
N ASP A 72 5.17 -11.14 28.21
CA ASP A 72 6.15 -11.60 27.22
C ASP A 72 7.15 -10.49 26.85
N VAL A 73 8.34 -10.90 26.40
CA VAL A 73 9.34 -9.99 25.86
C VAL A 73 8.81 -9.35 24.59
N ILE A 74 8.36 -8.09 24.71
CA ILE A 74 7.93 -7.29 23.58
C ILE A 74 9.17 -6.85 22.80
N SER A 75 9.28 -7.25 21.54
CA SER A 75 10.39 -6.80 20.69
C SER A 75 9.92 -6.42 19.30
N ILE A 76 10.41 -5.29 18.82
CA ILE A 76 10.36 -4.88 17.42
C ILE A 76 11.82 -4.77 16.98
N CYS A 77 12.14 -5.37 15.84
CA CYS A 77 13.49 -5.25 15.27
C CYS A 77 13.86 -3.77 15.08
N GLY A 78 15.02 -3.39 15.63
CA GLY A 78 15.57 -2.04 15.54
C GLY A 78 14.84 -0.99 16.38
N ALA A 79 14.16 -1.40 17.46
CA ALA A 79 13.43 -0.49 18.31
C ALA A 79 13.45 -0.86 19.80
N THR A 80 13.28 0.15 20.64
CA THR A 80 12.92 0.00 22.06
C THR A 80 11.46 0.39 22.27
N ILE A 81 10.82 -0.26 23.24
CA ILE A 81 9.40 -0.07 23.54
C ILE A 81 9.26 0.42 24.98
N ASP A 82 8.70 1.61 25.14
CA ASP A 82 8.38 2.20 26.44
C ASP A 82 6.89 2.00 26.73
N THR A 83 6.61 1.28 27.82
CA THR A 83 5.27 0.97 28.33
C THR A 83 4.99 1.62 29.69
N SER A 84 5.82 2.58 30.11
CA SER A 84 5.69 3.26 31.42
C SER A 84 4.36 3.97 31.61
N GLN A 85 3.72 4.39 30.51
CA GLN A 85 2.43 5.09 30.50
C GLN A 85 1.24 4.18 30.11
N GLN A 86 1.41 2.84 30.15
CA GLN A 86 0.33 1.93 29.76
C GLN A 86 -0.89 1.97 30.70
N TYR A 87 -0.72 2.44 31.94
CA TYR A 87 -1.82 2.58 32.93
C TYR A 87 -2.25 4.03 33.17
N ALA A 88 -1.81 4.96 32.33
CA ALA A 88 -2.30 6.32 32.37
C ALA A 88 -3.80 6.38 31.99
N SER A 89 -4.47 7.49 32.28
CA SER A 89 -5.87 7.71 31.91
C SER A 89 -6.15 7.50 30.41
N THR A 90 -5.17 7.82 29.57
CA THR A 90 -5.08 7.34 28.18
C THR A 90 -3.89 6.37 28.09
N PRO A 91 -4.13 5.05 28.02
CA PRO A 91 -3.07 4.06 27.87
C PRO A 91 -2.16 4.40 26.69
N THR A 92 -0.86 4.46 26.96
CA THR A 92 0.14 4.92 25.98
C THR A 92 1.33 3.98 25.90
N VAL A 93 1.79 3.73 24.67
CA VAL A 93 3.04 3.02 24.34
C VAL A 93 3.85 3.87 23.39
N VAL A 94 5.17 3.92 23.57
CA VAL A 94 6.08 4.63 22.67
C VAL A 94 7.09 3.65 22.10
N ILE A 95 7.22 3.63 20.77
CA ILE A 95 8.23 2.87 20.04
C ILE A 95 9.31 3.85 19.57
N ASN A 96 10.56 3.63 19.96
CA ASN A 96 11.70 4.43 19.53
C ASN A 96 12.58 3.57 18.62
N PHE A 97 12.73 3.96 17.35
CA PHE A 97 13.52 3.25 16.37
C PHE A 97 14.94 3.80 16.29
N ASP A 98 15.93 2.91 16.19
CA ASP A 98 17.35 3.23 16.37
C ASP A 98 18.04 3.87 15.14
N GLY A 99 17.47 3.75 13.94
CA GLY A 99 18.02 4.25 12.68
C GLY A 99 19.20 3.46 12.10
N THR A 100 19.61 2.37 12.74
CA THR A 100 20.85 1.63 12.44
C THR A 100 20.59 0.16 12.10
N THR A 101 19.63 -0.48 12.76
CA THR A 101 19.32 -1.90 12.56
C THR A 101 18.51 -2.13 11.29
N VAL A 102 19.00 -3.03 10.42
CA VAL A 102 18.31 -3.44 9.20
C VAL A 102 17.33 -4.57 9.53
N CYS A 103 16.06 -4.38 9.17
CA CYS A 103 14.97 -5.30 9.49
C CYS A 103 14.11 -5.62 8.26
N GLY A 104 13.48 -6.80 8.25
CA GLY A 104 12.54 -7.22 7.21
C GLY A 104 13.18 -7.84 5.98
N ASP A 105 12.35 -8.46 5.14
CA ASP A 105 12.72 -8.90 3.79
C ASP A 105 11.75 -8.24 2.79
N PRO A 106 12.21 -7.23 2.04
CA PRO A 106 13.57 -6.70 1.97
C PRO A 106 13.91 -5.74 3.11
N GLY A 107 15.22 -5.59 3.33
CA GLY A 107 15.77 -4.85 4.45
C GLY A 107 15.45 -3.35 4.42
N ARG A 108 15.02 -2.82 5.56
CA ARG A 108 14.82 -1.39 5.82
C ARG A 108 15.39 -0.99 7.18
N LYS A 109 15.83 0.27 7.29
CA LYS A 109 16.19 0.91 8.57
C LYS A 109 15.09 1.89 8.95
N ARG A 110 14.69 1.87 10.22
CA ARG A 110 13.68 2.77 10.78
C ARG A 110 14.31 3.64 11.86
N ALA A 111 13.96 4.92 11.90
CA ALA A 111 14.44 5.88 12.89
C ALA A 111 13.28 6.76 13.38
N GLY A 112 13.47 7.43 14.52
CA GLY A 112 12.49 8.34 15.09
C GLY A 112 11.51 7.63 16.03
N GLN A 113 10.35 8.24 16.25
CA GLN A 113 9.42 7.80 17.29
C GLN A 113 7.99 7.62 16.74
N VAL A 114 7.33 6.58 17.25
CA VAL A 114 5.89 6.37 17.08
C VAL A 114 5.26 6.24 18.46
N LYS A 115 4.35 7.17 18.79
CA LYS A 115 3.54 7.15 20.02
C LYS A 115 2.14 6.62 19.72
N ILE A 116 1.68 5.65 20.50
CA ILE A 116 0.40 4.96 20.34
C ILE A 116 -0.44 5.22 21.58
N GLU A 117 -1.65 5.74 21.40
CA GLU A 117 -2.58 6.07 22.48
C GLU A 117 -3.92 5.40 22.22
N LEU A 118 -4.46 4.64 23.20
CA LEU A 118 -5.82 4.11 23.15
C LEU A 118 -6.79 5.22 23.54
N ILE A 119 -7.42 5.85 22.55
CA ILE A 119 -8.28 7.02 22.75
C ILE A 119 -9.78 6.68 22.83
N GLU A 120 -10.19 5.52 22.34
CA GLU A 120 -11.54 4.97 22.47
C GLU A 120 -11.43 3.45 22.73
N GLY A 121 -12.30 2.90 23.59
CA GLY A 121 -12.25 1.50 24.04
C GLY A 121 -11.52 1.31 25.37
N ASN A 122 -11.75 0.18 26.04
CA ASN A 122 -11.04 -0.17 27.28
C ASN A 122 -9.81 -1.05 27.00
N LYS A 123 -9.86 -1.83 25.91
CA LYS A 123 -8.76 -2.65 25.39
C LYS A 123 -8.76 -2.59 23.86
N TRP A 124 -7.62 -2.89 23.24
CA TRP A 124 -7.50 -2.84 21.77
C TRP A 124 -8.44 -3.82 21.05
N THR A 125 -8.79 -4.92 21.72
CA THR A 125 -9.68 -5.94 21.16
C THR A 125 -11.16 -5.59 21.24
N ASP A 126 -11.54 -4.48 21.87
CA ASP A 126 -12.93 -4.02 21.88
C ASP A 126 -13.37 -3.58 20.47
N ALA A 127 -14.62 -3.88 20.11
CA ALA A 127 -15.23 -3.32 18.92
C ALA A 127 -15.36 -1.80 19.07
N GLY A 128 -14.95 -1.07 18.04
CA GLY A 128 -14.86 0.38 18.05
C GLY A 128 -13.60 0.95 18.73
N ALA A 129 -12.71 0.12 19.27
CA ALA A 129 -11.47 0.61 19.87
C ALA A 129 -10.65 1.41 18.85
N LYS A 130 -10.06 2.53 19.29
CA LYS A 130 -9.37 3.47 18.40
C LYS A 130 -8.05 3.90 18.97
N LEU A 131 -7.02 3.78 18.14
CA LEU A 131 -5.67 4.24 18.42
C LEU A 131 -5.42 5.57 17.74
N ARG A 132 -4.78 6.49 18.46
CA ARG A 132 -4.08 7.64 17.90
C ARG A 132 -2.60 7.31 17.80
N ILE A 133 -2.06 7.35 16.60
CA ILE A 133 -0.68 7.01 16.28
C ILE A 133 0.02 8.29 15.81
N THR A 134 0.91 8.82 16.65
CA THR A 134 1.68 10.04 16.35
C THR A 134 3.08 9.66 15.88
N HIS A 135 3.44 10.09 14.69
CA HIS A 135 4.76 9.93 14.10
C HIS A 135 5.58 11.19 14.34
N THR A 136 6.76 11.04 14.94
CA THR A 136 7.71 12.12 15.19
C THR A 136 9.04 11.75 14.57
N ASN A 137 9.37 12.40 13.45
CA ASN A 137 10.53 12.12 12.62
C ASN A 137 10.67 10.63 12.27
N TYR A 138 9.53 9.95 12.03
CA TYR A 138 9.54 8.53 11.72
C TYR A 138 10.09 8.31 10.32
N LYS A 139 11.37 8.00 10.22
CA LYS A 139 12.11 7.88 8.96
C LYS A 139 12.32 6.42 8.60
N VAL A 140 11.97 6.07 7.37
CA VAL A 140 12.18 4.73 6.82
C VAL A 140 13.11 4.81 5.62
N THR A 141 14.21 4.07 5.69
CA THR A 141 15.25 3.99 4.64
C THR A 141 15.24 2.61 4.03
N PHE A 142 14.97 2.53 2.73
CA PHE A 142 14.89 1.27 1.97
C PHE A 142 16.26 0.90 1.41
N ILE A 143 16.87 -0.19 1.90
CA ILE A 143 18.28 -0.52 1.61
C ILE A 143 18.47 -0.89 0.13
N ASN A 144 17.54 -1.67 -0.42
CA ASN A 144 17.61 -2.16 -1.80
C ASN A 144 17.16 -1.14 -2.85
N LEU A 145 16.76 0.05 -2.41
CA LEU A 145 16.36 1.18 -3.24
C LEU A 145 17.38 2.30 -3.08
N ASN A 146 18.69 2.05 -3.24
CA ASN A 146 19.73 3.09 -3.14
C ASN A 146 19.64 3.98 -1.88
N SER A 147 19.13 3.43 -0.76
CA SER A 147 18.83 4.20 0.47
C SER A 147 17.85 5.37 0.28
N HIS A 148 16.91 5.26 -0.67
CA HIS A 148 15.71 6.09 -0.75
C HIS A 148 15.01 6.07 0.62
N TYR A 149 14.48 7.22 1.02
CA TYR A 149 13.83 7.34 2.32
C TYR A 149 12.60 8.22 2.26
N VAL A 150 11.68 7.93 3.18
CA VAL A 150 10.52 8.74 3.48
C VAL A 150 10.50 9.02 4.98
N THR A 151 10.14 10.24 5.37
CA THR A 151 9.98 10.61 6.78
C THR A 151 8.55 11.07 7.03
N PHE A 152 7.91 10.48 8.02
CA PHE A 152 6.54 10.77 8.41
C PHE A 152 6.51 11.64 9.67
N ASN A 153 5.72 12.72 9.59
CA ASN A 153 5.39 13.58 10.71
C ASN A 153 3.90 13.87 10.71
N GLY A 154 3.19 13.46 11.76
CA GLY A 154 1.75 13.67 11.85
C GLY A 154 1.02 12.55 12.55
N VAL A 155 -0.31 12.60 12.47
CA VAL A 155 -1.20 11.70 13.22
C VAL A 155 -1.99 10.81 12.27
N LYS A 156 -1.95 9.51 12.56
CA LYS A 156 -2.78 8.48 11.96
C LYS A 156 -3.71 7.88 13.02
N TYR A 157 -4.90 7.47 12.61
CA TYR A 157 -5.86 6.77 13.43
C TYR A 157 -6.06 5.36 12.90
N LEU A 158 -6.08 4.38 13.81
CA LEU A 158 -6.39 2.99 13.50
C LEU A 158 -7.56 2.55 14.39
N THR A 159 -8.66 2.15 13.78
CA THR A 159 -9.89 1.73 14.49
C THR A 159 -10.14 0.25 14.26
N ASN A 160 -10.33 -0.51 15.34
CA ASN A 160 -10.82 -1.88 15.29
C ASN A 160 -12.34 -1.86 15.16
N LEU A 161 -12.89 -2.11 13.97
CA LEU A 161 -14.33 -1.94 13.72
C LEU A 161 -15.16 -3.07 14.33
N ASP A 162 -14.65 -4.30 14.26
CA ASP A 162 -15.43 -5.50 14.63
C ASP A 162 -15.06 -6.03 16.02
N GLY A 163 -13.91 -5.63 16.57
CA GLY A 163 -13.33 -6.24 17.77
C GLY A 163 -12.60 -7.54 17.45
N ILE A 164 -11.92 -8.10 18.45
CA ILE A 164 -11.27 -9.41 18.38
C ILE A 164 -11.72 -10.23 19.58
N ASP A 165 -12.53 -11.25 19.32
CA ASP A 165 -12.93 -12.22 20.33
C ASP A 165 -12.12 -13.52 20.17
N TYR A 166 -11.14 -13.70 21.07
CA TYR A 166 -10.28 -14.89 21.07
C TYR A 166 -11.02 -16.17 21.47
N ILE A 167 -12.11 -16.07 22.24
CA ILE A 167 -12.95 -17.23 22.57
C ILE A 167 -13.72 -17.64 21.33
N ALA A 168 -14.31 -16.69 20.60
CA ALA A 168 -14.96 -16.97 19.31
C ALA A 168 -13.97 -17.53 18.28
N LEU A 169 -12.73 -17.03 18.24
CA LEU A 169 -11.66 -17.60 17.40
C LEU A 169 -11.39 -19.06 17.75
N TYR A 170 -11.32 -19.43 19.03
CA TYR A 170 -11.13 -20.80 19.45
C TYR A 170 -12.34 -21.70 19.10
N LEU A 171 -13.55 -21.25 19.42
CA LEU A 171 -14.78 -22.01 19.19
C LEU A 171 -15.11 -22.20 17.69
N SER A 172 -14.63 -21.32 16.82
CA SER A 172 -14.80 -21.40 15.37
C SER A 172 -13.76 -22.28 14.67
N GLY A 173 -12.93 -23.01 15.43
CA GLY A 173 -11.84 -23.80 14.84
C GLY A 173 -10.72 -22.94 14.26
N GLY A 174 -10.50 -21.74 14.82
CA GLY A 174 -9.41 -20.86 14.43
C GLY A 174 -9.75 -19.95 13.25
N ASN A 175 -11.03 -19.61 13.07
CA ASN A 175 -11.51 -18.76 11.99
C ASN A 175 -12.06 -17.44 12.53
N LEU A 176 -11.46 -16.32 12.14
CA LEU A 176 -11.92 -15.00 12.56
C LEU A 176 -11.79 -14.02 11.41
N THR A 177 -12.77 -13.14 11.24
CA THR A 177 -12.67 -11.99 10.36
C THR A 177 -12.79 -10.72 11.20
N ALA A 178 -11.84 -9.79 11.04
CA ALA A 178 -11.87 -8.50 11.70
C ALA A 178 -11.52 -7.39 10.70
N ARG A 179 -12.27 -6.28 10.75
CA ARG A 179 -12.02 -5.10 9.94
C ARG A 179 -11.34 -4.00 10.74
N PHE A 180 -10.35 -3.37 10.13
CA PHE A 180 -9.61 -2.24 10.66
C PHE A 180 -9.73 -1.06 9.70
N ARG A 181 -10.06 0.12 10.25
CA ARG A 181 -10.10 1.37 9.51
C ARG A 181 -8.89 2.21 9.84
N GLU A 182 -8.12 2.58 8.81
CA GLU A 182 -7.00 3.50 8.89
C GLU A 182 -7.39 4.85 8.28
N ARG A 183 -7.17 5.93 9.05
CA ARG A 183 -7.41 7.31 8.61
C ARG A 183 -6.25 8.21 9.00
N SER A 184 -5.81 9.04 8.08
CA SER A 184 -4.84 10.09 8.36
C SER A 184 -5.17 11.29 7.50
N GLN A 185 -5.15 12.47 8.13
CA GLN A 185 -5.29 13.74 7.44
C GLN A 185 -4.04 14.57 7.65
N ASN A 186 -3.53 15.13 6.56
CA ASN A 186 -2.34 15.98 6.57
C ASN A 186 -1.09 15.33 7.21
N MET A 187 -0.79 14.09 6.85
CA MET A 187 0.49 13.48 7.18
C MET A 187 1.59 14.19 6.38
N ASN A 188 2.56 14.80 7.05
CA ASN A 188 3.72 15.37 6.37
C ASN A 188 4.68 14.25 5.98
N VAL A 189 4.90 14.08 4.69
CA VAL A 189 5.81 13.11 4.10
C VAL A 189 6.98 13.87 3.50
N THR A 190 8.16 13.68 4.07
CA THR A 190 9.41 14.28 3.56
C THR A 190 10.19 13.25 2.76
N PHE A 191 10.58 13.60 1.55
CA PHE A 191 11.35 12.78 0.62
C PHE A 191 12.85 13.14 0.64
N GLU A 192 13.66 12.34 -0.04
CA GLU A 192 15.12 12.53 -0.05
C GLU A 192 15.60 13.81 -0.74
N ASN A 193 14.77 14.41 -1.60
CA ASN A 193 15.03 15.71 -2.22
C ASN A 193 14.72 16.90 -1.29
N GLY A 194 14.32 16.64 -0.04
CA GLY A 194 13.93 17.65 0.95
C GLY A 194 12.52 18.20 0.78
N GLN A 195 11.79 17.83 -0.29
CA GLN A 195 10.38 18.20 -0.45
C GLN A 195 9.56 17.54 0.66
N THR A 196 8.62 18.31 1.20
CA THR A 196 7.70 17.85 2.24
C THR A 196 6.29 18.17 1.80
N ASP A 197 5.47 17.14 1.69
CA ASP A 197 4.11 17.25 1.18
C ASP A 197 3.10 16.64 2.14
N SER A 198 1.86 17.12 2.04
CA SER A 198 0.73 16.67 2.84
C SER A 198 0.02 15.51 2.16
N TRP A 199 0.00 14.34 2.82
CA TRP A 199 -0.64 13.12 2.33
C TRP A 199 -1.80 12.73 3.25
N ASN A 200 -2.86 12.23 2.63
CA ASN A 200 -4.04 11.74 3.30
C ASN A 200 -4.24 10.25 2.98
N PHE A 201 -4.65 9.49 3.99
CA PHE A 201 -4.86 8.05 3.88
C PHE A 201 -6.26 7.69 4.38
N ALA A 202 -6.92 6.79 3.65
CA ALA A 202 -8.26 6.32 3.89
C ALA A 202 -8.38 4.86 3.49
N ARG A 203 -8.05 3.94 4.40
CA ARG A 203 -7.96 2.51 4.09
C ARG A 203 -8.85 1.69 5.00
N LEU A 204 -9.48 0.67 4.42
CA LEU A 204 -10.26 -0.34 5.14
C LEU A 204 -9.62 -1.70 4.88
N SER A 205 -9.09 -2.31 5.94
CA SER A 205 -8.40 -3.60 5.89
C SER A 205 -9.27 -4.66 6.54
N THR A 206 -9.55 -5.76 5.83
CA THR A 206 -10.19 -6.96 6.38
C THR A 206 -9.13 -8.02 6.58
N TRP A 207 -8.96 -8.48 7.82
CA TRP A 207 -8.04 -9.53 8.19
C TRP A 207 -8.83 -10.80 8.48
N GLN A 208 -8.50 -11.87 7.79
CA GLN A 208 -9.11 -13.17 7.95
C GLN A 208 -8.07 -14.16 8.47
N ILE A 209 -8.29 -14.68 9.65
CA ILE A 209 -7.54 -15.80 10.23
C ILE A 209 -8.26 -17.08 9.83
N THR A 210 -7.51 -18.08 9.37
CA THR A 210 -8.00 -19.40 8.98
C THR A 210 -7.12 -20.47 9.64
N ASN A 211 -7.76 -21.46 10.27
CA ASN A 211 -7.10 -22.59 10.92
C ASN A 211 -5.97 -22.16 11.89
N TYR A 212 -6.16 -21.08 12.65
CA TYR A 212 -5.21 -20.50 13.61
C TYR A 212 -3.87 -20.00 13.05
N THR A 213 -3.57 -20.24 11.77
CA THR A 213 -2.19 -20.19 11.26
C THR A 213 -2.05 -19.27 10.06
N THR A 214 -3.06 -19.26 9.18
CA THR A 214 -3.02 -18.46 7.96
C THR A 214 -3.79 -17.19 8.19
N ILE A 215 -3.14 -16.05 7.99
CA ILE A 215 -3.84 -14.77 8.00
C ILE A 215 -3.78 -14.19 6.59
N THR A 216 -4.93 -13.74 6.11
CA THR A 216 -5.08 -13.05 4.82
C THR A 216 -5.58 -11.64 5.07
N ALA A 217 -4.90 -10.65 4.53
CA ALA A 217 -5.33 -9.26 4.55
C ALA A 217 -5.88 -8.87 3.18
N THR A 218 -7.05 -8.26 3.15
CA THR A 218 -7.61 -7.58 1.98
C THR A 218 -7.76 -6.11 2.33
N VAL A 219 -7.17 -5.20 1.56
CA VAL A 219 -7.33 -3.75 1.84
C VAL A 219 -7.98 -3.05 0.66
N ASN A 220 -8.88 -2.15 0.99
CA ASN A 220 -9.60 -1.29 0.06
C ASN A 220 -9.46 0.18 0.49
N GLY A 221 -9.91 1.09 -0.36
CA GLY A 221 -10.13 2.47 0.07
C GLY A 221 -11.36 2.57 0.98
N ASP A 222 -11.37 3.57 1.86
CA ASP A 222 -12.47 3.86 2.81
C ASP A 222 -13.12 5.21 2.50
N SER A 223 -12.59 6.01 1.57
CA SER A 223 -13.23 7.23 1.08
C SER A 223 -13.97 6.98 -0.23
N ILE A 224 -15.10 7.66 -0.44
CA ILE A 224 -15.85 7.62 -1.71
C ILE A 224 -15.83 9.01 -2.34
N SER A 225 -15.52 9.08 -3.64
CA SER A 225 -15.63 10.29 -4.46
C SER A 225 -16.36 9.96 -5.75
N GLY A 226 -17.62 10.37 -5.86
CA GLY A 226 -18.52 9.86 -6.91
C GLY A 226 -18.66 8.34 -6.82
N ASN A 227 -18.36 7.64 -7.92
CA ASN A 227 -18.38 6.17 -7.97
C ASN A 227 -17.02 5.52 -7.66
N LYS A 228 -16.03 6.31 -7.26
CA LYS A 228 -14.64 5.86 -7.04
C LYS A 228 -14.38 5.58 -5.58
N THR A 229 -13.68 4.49 -5.30
CA THR A 229 -13.19 4.15 -3.97
C THR A 229 -11.76 4.68 -3.82
N ILE A 230 -11.55 5.66 -2.95
CA ILE A 230 -10.30 6.40 -2.78
C ILE A 230 -9.54 5.87 -1.56
N ASP A 231 -8.26 5.56 -1.78
CA ASP A 231 -7.32 5.10 -0.74
C ASP A 231 -6.44 6.22 -0.20
N SER A 232 -5.96 7.12 -1.07
CA SER A 232 -5.03 8.18 -0.71
C SER A 232 -5.05 9.34 -1.68
N TRP A 233 -4.70 10.53 -1.19
CA TRP A 233 -4.58 11.75 -2.00
C TRP A 233 -3.63 12.73 -1.32
N GLY A 234 -3.03 13.62 -2.09
CA GLY A 234 -2.05 14.59 -1.59
C GLY A 234 -1.29 15.24 -2.72
N THR A 235 -0.04 15.63 -2.45
CA THR A 235 0.88 16.19 -3.44
C THR A 235 2.07 15.24 -3.63
N THR A 236 2.43 14.98 -4.87
CA THR A 236 3.63 14.20 -5.20
C THR A 236 4.88 15.00 -4.85
N ARG A 237 6.03 14.33 -4.72
CA ARG A 237 7.33 15.00 -4.56
C ARG A 237 7.72 15.97 -5.70
N PHE A 238 6.93 16.01 -6.78
CA PHE A 238 7.10 16.88 -7.94
C PHE A 238 6.20 18.12 -7.88
N GLY A 239 5.42 18.29 -6.80
CA GLY A 239 4.53 19.43 -6.62
C GLY A 239 3.18 19.30 -7.33
N THR A 240 2.83 18.12 -7.86
CA THR A 240 1.54 17.88 -8.51
C THR A 240 0.56 17.19 -7.57
N ALA A 241 -0.70 17.59 -7.59
CA ALA A 241 -1.74 16.90 -6.82
C ALA A 241 -1.95 15.48 -7.38
N PHE A 242 -2.20 14.51 -6.50
CA PHE A 242 -2.57 13.16 -6.88
C PHE A 242 -3.79 12.66 -6.11
N THR A 243 -4.53 11.75 -6.73
CA THR A 243 -5.57 10.95 -6.09
C THR A 243 -5.43 9.50 -6.53
N THR A 244 -5.50 8.57 -5.58
CA THR A 244 -5.42 7.14 -5.87
C THR A 244 -6.74 6.44 -5.60
N GLU A 245 -7.28 5.87 -6.67
CA GLU A 245 -8.48 5.03 -6.70
C GLU A 245 -8.09 3.56 -6.61
N VAL A 246 -8.77 2.81 -5.74
CA VAL A 246 -8.70 1.35 -5.70
C VAL A 246 -9.71 0.78 -6.69
N ILE A 247 -9.20 0.04 -7.68
CA ILE A 247 -10.02 -0.61 -8.72
C ILE A 247 -10.40 -2.02 -8.27
N THR A 248 -9.43 -2.77 -7.76
CA THR A 248 -9.66 -4.03 -7.06
C THR A 248 -8.86 -4.06 -5.76
N PRO A 249 -9.47 -4.52 -4.65
CA PRO A 249 -8.76 -4.61 -3.38
C PRO A 249 -7.46 -5.40 -3.51
N TRP A 250 -6.37 -4.86 -2.98
CA TRP A 250 -5.14 -5.63 -2.90
C TRP A 250 -5.27 -6.70 -1.81
N LYS A 251 -4.61 -7.85 -2.01
CA LYS A 251 -4.58 -8.92 -1.01
C LYS A 251 -3.16 -9.41 -0.78
N SER A 252 -2.88 -9.78 0.46
CA SER A 252 -1.66 -10.52 0.83
C SER A 252 -1.97 -11.44 2.03
N GLY A 253 -1.00 -12.23 2.45
CA GLY A 253 -1.16 -13.12 3.59
C GLY A 253 0.17 -13.70 4.09
N THR A 254 0.13 -14.36 5.25
CA THR A 254 1.35 -14.87 5.91
C THR A 254 2.08 -15.88 5.05
N ALA A 255 1.33 -16.66 4.25
CA ALA A 255 1.88 -17.65 3.34
C ALA A 255 2.74 -17.06 2.20
N CYS A 256 2.55 -15.78 1.85
CA CYS A 256 3.19 -15.15 0.70
C CYS A 256 4.10 -13.96 1.08
N GLY A 257 4.60 -13.93 2.33
CA GLY A 257 5.54 -12.89 2.78
C GLY A 257 4.89 -11.59 3.28
N TRP A 258 3.62 -11.64 3.69
CA TRP A 258 2.82 -10.61 4.39
C TRP A 258 2.60 -9.28 3.63
N TRP A 259 3.66 -8.67 3.09
CA TRP A 259 3.64 -7.37 2.40
C TRP A 259 3.99 -7.44 0.92
N LYS A 260 4.08 -8.65 0.38
CA LYS A 260 4.13 -8.90 -1.06
C LYS A 260 2.71 -9.21 -1.53
N PRO A 261 1.95 -8.23 -2.04
CA PRO A 261 0.58 -8.47 -2.48
C PRO A 261 0.54 -9.52 -3.60
N THR A 262 -0.44 -10.40 -3.55
CA THR A 262 -0.63 -11.46 -4.56
C THR A 262 -1.63 -11.06 -5.63
N GLN A 263 -2.43 -10.03 -5.36
CA GLN A 263 -3.42 -9.45 -6.28
C GLN A 263 -3.76 -8.02 -5.86
N GLY A 264 -4.36 -7.26 -6.77
CA GLY A 264 -4.85 -5.90 -6.53
C GLY A 264 -4.65 -5.02 -7.74
N LYS A 265 -5.45 -3.97 -7.86
CA LYS A 265 -5.31 -2.98 -8.93
C LYS A 265 -5.72 -1.61 -8.43
N TYR A 266 -4.92 -0.60 -8.71
CA TYR A 266 -5.24 0.79 -8.40
C TYR A 266 -4.83 1.71 -9.54
N THR A 267 -5.46 2.89 -9.57
CA THR A 267 -5.11 3.98 -10.49
C THR A 267 -4.79 5.23 -9.70
N SER A 268 -3.59 5.77 -9.86
CA SER A 268 -3.18 7.07 -9.30
C SER A 268 -3.17 8.10 -10.42
N THR A 269 -3.94 9.17 -10.28
CA THR A 269 -4.07 10.24 -11.28
C THR A 269 -3.51 11.53 -10.73
N THR A 270 -2.74 12.22 -11.56
CA THR A 270 -2.24 13.58 -11.39
C THR A 270 -2.62 14.43 -12.60
N ASP A 271 -2.31 15.73 -12.57
CA ASP A 271 -2.49 16.62 -13.72
C ASP A 271 -1.57 16.26 -14.90
N ASP A 272 -0.38 15.69 -14.61
CA ASP A 272 0.63 15.40 -15.62
C ASP A 272 0.60 13.95 -16.13
N PHE A 273 0.19 13.01 -15.28
CA PHE A 273 0.20 11.59 -15.62
C PHE A 273 -0.84 10.79 -14.83
N THR A 274 -1.25 9.67 -15.42
CA THR A 274 -2.02 8.61 -14.76
C THR A 274 -1.22 7.33 -14.74
N ILE A 275 -1.25 6.63 -13.61
CA ILE A 275 -0.60 5.32 -13.42
C ILE A 275 -1.66 4.32 -13.01
N THR A 276 -1.77 3.23 -13.74
CA THR A 276 -2.49 2.04 -13.30
C THR A 276 -1.48 0.98 -12.90
N ALA A 277 -1.57 0.50 -11.66
CA ALA A 277 -0.69 -0.54 -11.14
C ALA A 277 -1.49 -1.81 -10.89
N THR A 278 -0.97 -2.94 -11.38
CA THR A 278 -1.49 -4.29 -11.14
C THR A 278 -0.51 -5.05 -10.25
N CYS A 279 -0.97 -5.51 -9.09
CA CYS A 279 -0.16 -6.21 -8.09
C CYS A 279 -0.12 -7.73 -8.37
N GLY A 280 0.99 -8.36 -7.98
CA GLY A 280 1.15 -9.81 -7.97
C GLY A 280 1.53 -10.35 -9.33
N VAL A 281 2.33 -9.60 -10.10
CA VAL A 281 2.76 -10.01 -11.44
C VAL A 281 4.12 -10.70 -11.41
N ASP A 282 4.40 -11.54 -12.40
CA ASP A 282 5.72 -12.11 -12.67
C ASP A 282 6.67 -11.07 -13.30
N LYS A 283 7.91 -11.47 -13.59
CA LYS A 283 8.93 -10.60 -14.23
C LYS A 283 8.53 -10.09 -15.62
N ASN A 284 7.58 -10.76 -16.27
CA ASN A 284 7.08 -10.41 -17.60
C ASN A 284 5.79 -9.56 -17.51
N GLY A 285 5.27 -9.28 -16.31
CA GLY A 285 4.07 -8.49 -16.09
C GLY A 285 2.76 -9.29 -16.19
N ASN A 286 2.81 -10.62 -16.24
CA ASN A 286 1.62 -11.47 -16.19
C ASN A 286 1.23 -11.73 -14.74
N GLN A 287 -0.07 -11.96 -14.47
CA GLN A 287 -0.50 -12.34 -13.12
C GLN A 287 0.21 -13.62 -12.67
N ALA A 288 0.92 -13.56 -11.55
CA ALA A 288 1.58 -14.73 -10.96
C ALA A 288 0.55 -15.62 -10.24
N SER A 289 0.82 -16.91 -10.19
CA SER A 289 0.03 -17.87 -9.42
C SER A 289 0.55 -17.99 -7.99
N GLY A 290 -0.36 -18.15 -7.03
CA GLY A 290 -0.04 -18.34 -5.61
C GLY A 290 0.82 -17.20 -5.05
N CYS A 291 1.95 -17.56 -4.43
CA CYS A 291 2.90 -16.61 -3.82
C CYS A 291 4.02 -16.15 -4.77
N GLY A 292 3.92 -16.42 -6.08
CA GLY A 292 4.98 -16.16 -7.05
C GLY A 292 5.10 -14.70 -7.54
N GLY A 293 4.44 -13.75 -6.87
CA GLY A 293 4.45 -12.34 -7.27
C GLY A 293 5.85 -11.73 -7.19
N TYR A 294 6.37 -11.30 -8.34
CA TYR A 294 7.63 -10.56 -8.45
C TYR A 294 7.45 -9.08 -8.07
N GLY A 295 6.30 -8.48 -8.41
CA GLY A 295 6.08 -7.06 -8.15
C GLY A 295 4.77 -6.50 -8.71
N TYR A 296 4.84 -5.25 -9.14
CA TYR A 296 3.76 -4.49 -9.75
C TYR A 296 4.02 -4.30 -11.25
N LYS A 297 3.03 -4.53 -12.09
CA LYS A 297 3.03 -4.00 -13.46
C LYS A 297 2.43 -2.61 -13.42
N ILE A 298 3.19 -1.60 -13.80
CA ILE A 298 2.69 -0.24 -13.99
C ILE A 298 2.40 0.00 -15.46
N GLU A 299 1.29 0.67 -15.73
CA GLU A 299 0.91 1.22 -17.04
C GLU A 299 0.76 2.72 -16.83
N TRP A 300 1.47 3.54 -17.59
CA TRP A 300 1.40 5.00 -17.45
C TRP A 300 0.90 5.66 -18.72
N ASP A 301 0.19 6.76 -18.51
CA ASP A 301 -0.27 7.68 -19.55
C ASP A 301 0.13 9.11 -19.15
N TYR A 302 1.05 9.70 -19.89
CA TYR A 302 1.58 11.05 -19.65
C TYR A 302 0.88 12.06 -20.56
N LYS A 303 0.39 13.16 -19.96
CA LYS A 303 -0.31 14.26 -20.62
C LYS A 303 -1.30 13.78 -21.68
N ASN A 304 -2.23 12.91 -21.26
CA ASN A 304 -3.32 12.38 -22.08
C ASN A 304 -2.87 11.80 -23.45
N GLY A 305 -1.83 10.97 -23.42
CA GLY A 305 -1.36 10.22 -24.58
C GLY A 305 -0.18 10.83 -25.31
N THR A 306 0.44 11.87 -24.75
CA THR A 306 1.71 12.38 -25.25
C THR A 306 2.82 11.31 -25.16
N ALA A 307 2.78 10.49 -24.11
CA ALA A 307 3.58 9.27 -24.01
C ALA A 307 2.84 8.20 -23.19
N LYS A 308 2.96 6.92 -23.60
CA LYS A 308 2.39 5.78 -22.88
C LYS A 308 3.41 4.63 -22.83
N GLY A 309 3.28 3.79 -21.82
CA GLY A 309 4.04 2.54 -21.76
C GLY A 309 3.73 1.74 -20.51
N ASP A 310 4.43 0.62 -20.35
CA ASP A 310 4.33 -0.25 -19.20
C ASP A 310 5.71 -0.77 -18.74
N ALA A 311 5.80 -1.08 -17.45
CA ALA A 311 7.01 -1.58 -16.82
C ALA A 311 6.67 -2.46 -15.61
N VAL A 312 7.56 -3.39 -15.29
CA VAL A 312 7.45 -4.22 -14.09
C VAL A 312 8.41 -3.69 -13.03
N ILE A 313 7.87 -3.35 -11.86
CA ILE A 313 8.61 -2.88 -10.70
C ILE A 313 8.58 -3.99 -9.65
N GLN A 314 9.76 -4.47 -9.25
CA GLN A 314 9.89 -5.52 -8.22
C GLN A 314 9.29 -5.07 -6.87
N TYR A 315 8.83 -6.01 -6.05
CA TYR A 315 8.56 -5.74 -4.65
C TYR A 315 9.82 -5.31 -3.90
N PHE A 316 9.63 -4.30 -3.06
CA PHE A 316 10.54 -3.91 -2.00
C PHE A 316 9.78 -4.11 -0.68
#